data_AF-A0A3B1BA70-F1
#
_entry.id   AF-A0A3B1BA70-F1
#
_cell.length_a   1.000
_cell.length_b   1.000
_cell.length_c   1.000
_cell.angle_alpha   90.00
_cell.angle_beta   90.00
_cell.angle_gamma   90.00
#
_symmetry.space_group_name_H-M   'P 1'
#
loop_
_entity.id
_entity.type
_entity.pdbx_description
1 polymer ?
#
loop_
_entity_poly.entity_id
_entity_poly.type
_entity_poly.pdbx_seq_one_letter_code
_entity_poly.pdbx_strand_id
1 'polypeptide(L)'
;METKQHAQTEATRRFWDRYIQHLSKQEVKETAKRWYVKRAEQYIKAYPGKRLVTHTPTDVTGYFERQGRKVGLKEWQFFQIIDAIHVLFLVADVPCTDQVDWAFWEASANTLDPDHATIAREHPQPETPFLKDRPKKSSLRGVEEKHRGLFEKLCTEIRMRGYSIRTEQAYRDWACRFIAFNDNQDPSVLGAAEVTAYLQHLVVRRNVAASTQGQALSALVFLYGQVLCHPLGELGTFARSKQPRRLPVVLSRKEIAALFAQLSGTQHLMAALLYGTGMRLMECLRLRVQDVDSQYNKHRHP
;
A
#
# COMPACT_ATOMS: atom_id res chain seq x y z
N MET A 1 34.25 -25.74 36.93
CA MET A 1 33.54 -24.96 35.88
C MET A 1 32.64 -25.85 35.01
N GLU A 2 33.00 -27.12 34.80
CA GLU A 2 32.25 -28.08 33.96
C GLU A 2 30.84 -28.41 34.48
N THR A 3 30.63 -28.50 35.80
CA THR A 3 29.32 -28.83 36.40
C THR A 3 28.25 -27.78 36.18
N LYS A 4 28.60 -26.48 36.20
CA LYS A 4 27.65 -25.39 35.89
C LYS A 4 27.29 -25.36 34.41
N GLN A 5 28.25 -25.65 33.54
CA GLN A 5 28.04 -25.68 32.08
C GLN A 5 27.18 -26.88 31.67
N HIS A 6 27.41 -28.05 32.26
CA HIS A 6 26.56 -29.24 32.07
C HIS A 6 25.13 -29.02 32.59
N ALA A 7 24.96 -28.49 33.80
CA ALA A 7 23.63 -28.21 34.37
C ALA A 7 22.84 -27.17 33.56
N GLN A 8 23.52 -26.14 33.02
CA GLN A 8 22.89 -25.14 32.17
C GLN A 8 22.50 -25.70 30.79
N THR A 9 23.30 -26.64 30.28
CA THR A 9 22.99 -27.36 29.03
C THR A 9 21.81 -28.31 29.21
N GLU A 10 21.72 -28.99 30.35
CA GLU A 10 20.62 -29.90 30.67
C GLU A 10 19.30 -29.16 30.96
N ALA A 11 19.36 -28.05 31.70
CA ALA A 11 18.21 -27.18 31.92
C ALA A 11 17.68 -26.57 30.60
N THR A 12 18.57 -26.21 29.68
CA THR A 12 18.21 -25.72 28.35
C THR A 12 17.54 -26.82 27.52
N ARG A 13 18.02 -28.06 27.58
CA ARG A 13 17.37 -29.20 26.92
C ARG A 13 15.97 -29.44 27.47
N ARG A 14 15.81 -29.50 28.79
CA ARG A 14 14.49 -29.67 29.44
C ARG A 14 13.50 -28.53 29.09
N PHE A 15 14.00 -27.32 28.88
CA PHE A 15 13.17 -26.20 28.42
C PHE A 15 12.65 -26.42 27.00
N TRP A 16 13.51 -26.78 26.06
CA TRP A 16 13.11 -27.04 24.68
C TRP A 16 12.24 -28.30 24.55
N ASP A 17 12.45 -29.30 25.39
CA ASP A 17 11.57 -30.49 25.46
C ASP A 17 10.15 -30.09 25.88
N ARG A 18 10.00 -29.22 26.89
CA ARG A 18 8.70 -28.68 27.29
C ARG A 18 8.06 -27.83 26.19
N TYR A 19 8.86 -27.03 25.49
CA TYR A 19 8.41 -26.24 24.34
C TYR A 19 7.89 -27.12 23.20
N ILE A 20 8.62 -28.17 22.84
CA ILE A 20 8.22 -29.15 21.81
C ILE A 20 6.99 -29.95 22.25
N GLN A 21 6.87 -30.30 23.53
CA GLN A 21 5.66 -30.93 24.07
C GLN A 21 4.44 -30.01 23.96
N HIS A 22 4.60 -28.71 24.22
CA HIS A 22 3.51 -27.73 24.07
C HIS A 22 3.07 -27.62 22.61
N LEU A 23 4.01 -27.57 21.66
CA LEU A 23 3.71 -27.60 20.22
C LEU A 23 3.03 -28.90 19.78
N SER A 24 3.38 -30.02 20.41
CA SER A 24 2.75 -31.32 20.13
C SER A 24 1.29 -31.36 20.58
N LYS A 25 0.95 -30.66 21.67
CA LYS A 25 -0.44 -30.52 22.14
C LYS A 25 -1.29 -29.62 21.23
N GLN A 26 -0.67 -28.71 20.49
CA GLN A 26 -1.32 -27.84 19.51
C GLN A 26 -1.39 -28.46 18.10
N GLU A 27 -1.19 -29.78 17.97
CA GLU A 27 -1.23 -30.53 16.69
C GLU A 27 -0.25 -30.03 15.61
N VAL A 28 0.84 -29.35 16.00
CA VAL A 28 1.84 -28.86 15.05
C VAL A 28 2.64 -30.03 14.46
N LYS A 29 2.72 -30.12 13.12
CA LYS A 29 3.48 -31.15 12.40
C LYS A 29 4.97 -31.14 12.79
N GLU A 30 5.57 -32.32 12.91
CA GLU A 30 6.99 -32.48 13.32
C GLU A 30 7.98 -31.72 12.44
N THR A 31 7.72 -31.66 11.13
CA THR A 31 8.52 -30.88 10.16
C THR A 31 8.47 -29.38 10.42
N ALA A 32 7.40 -28.87 11.03
CA ALA A 32 7.25 -27.46 11.39
C ALA A 32 7.90 -27.13 12.73
N LYS A 33 7.93 -28.06 13.71
CA LYS A 33 8.52 -27.83 15.04
C LYS A 33 9.97 -27.35 15.00
N ARG A 34 10.77 -27.86 14.06
CA ARG A 34 12.15 -27.40 13.83
C ARG A 34 12.23 -25.90 13.50
N TRP A 35 11.24 -25.38 12.77
CA TRP A 35 11.18 -23.97 12.42
C TRP A 35 10.74 -23.10 13.60
N TYR A 36 9.83 -23.59 14.45
CA TYR A 36 9.44 -22.91 15.68
C TYR A 36 10.62 -22.69 16.62
N VAL A 37 11.42 -23.73 16.88
CA VAL A 37 12.64 -23.62 17.69
C VAL A 37 13.59 -22.57 17.08
N LYS A 38 13.79 -22.62 15.75
CA LYS A 38 14.63 -21.64 15.05
C LYS A 38 14.12 -20.20 15.18
N ARG A 39 12.80 -19.97 15.19
CA ARG A 39 12.20 -18.63 15.37
C ARG A 39 12.37 -18.14 16.80
N ALA A 40 12.14 -19.00 17.78
CA ALA A 40 12.35 -18.69 19.18
C ALA A 40 13.82 -18.35 19.48
N GLU A 41 14.78 -19.11 18.93
CA GLU A 41 16.21 -18.79 19.02
C GLU A 41 16.56 -17.46 18.33
N GLN A 42 15.96 -17.17 17.17
CA GLN A 42 16.14 -15.89 16.48
C GLN A 42 15.64 -14.69 17.30
N TYR A 43 14.59 -14.88 18.11
CA TYR A 43 14.11 -13.86 19.03
C TYR A 43 15.09 -13.63 20.18
N ILE A 44 15.53 -14.70 20.84
CA ILE A 44 16.50 -14.64 21.95
C ILE A 44 17.80 -13.99 21.49
N LYS A 45 18.29 -14.35 20.30
CA LYS A 45 19.52 -13.76 19.72
C LYS A 45 19.39 -12.27 19.41
N ALA A 46 18.18 -11.77 19.16
CA ALA A 46 17.95 -10.36 18.86
C ALA A 46 18.04 -9.45 20.10
N TYR A 47 17.98 -10.02 21.31
CA TYR A 47 18.10 -9.31 22.58
C TYR A 47 19.23 -9.91 23.43
N PRO A 48 20.51 -9.76 23.00
CA PRO A 48 21.64 -10.35 23.71
C PRO A 48 21.74 -9.79 25.14
N GLY A 49 21.84 -10.68 26.13
CA GLY A 49 22.03 -10.32 27.54
C GLY A 49 20.75 -9.96 28.31
N LYS A 50 19.58 -9.93 27.65
CA LYS A 50 18.29 -9.72 28.32
C LYS A 50 17.65 -11.08 28.65
N ARG A 51 17.21 -11.28 29.89
CA ARG A 51 16.51 -12.52 30.30
C ARG A 51 15.07 -12.43 29.85
N LEU A 52 14.48 -13.53 29.36
CA LEU A 52 13.08 -13.55 28.87
C LEU A 52 12.08 -12.89 29.84
N VAL A 53 12.28 -13.10 31.15
CA VAL A 53 11.43 -12.54 32.23
C VAL A 53 11.44 -11.00 32.28
N THR A 54 12.49 -10.34 31.77
CA THR A 54 12.62 -8.87 31.82
C THR A 54 12.18 -8.17 30.53
N HIS A 55 11.64 -8.91 29.56
CA HIS A 55 11.12 -8.33 28.33
C HIS A 55 9.83 -7.55 28.60
N THR A 56 9.69 -6.39 27.95
CA THR A 56 8.47 -5.57 28.03
C THR A 56 7.63 -5.74 26.77
N PRO A 57 6.33 -5.40 26.80
CA PRO A 57 5.47 -5.46 25.61
C PRO A 57 6.04 -4.68 24.42
N THR A 58 6.69 -3.54 24.69
CA THR A 58 7.37 -2.71 23.69
C THR A 58 8.54 -3.40 22.98
N ASP A 59 9.25 -4.31 23.65
CA ASP A 59 10.32 -5.09 23.03
C ASP A 59 9.76 -6.14 22.07
N VAL A 60 8.62 -6.74 22.44
CA VAL A 60 7.92 -7.74 21.63
C VAL A 60 7.33 -7.08 20.38
N THR A 61 6.58 -5.98 20.56
CA THR A 61 6.00 -5.24 19.42
C THR A 61 7.07 -4.66 18.51
N GLY A 62 8.13 -4.07 19.08
CA GLY A 62 9.26 -3.56 18.29
C GLY A 62 10.00 -4.64 17.51
N TYR A 63 10.03 -5.89 18.01
CA TYR A 63 10.57 -7.02 17.25
C TYR A 63 9.65 -7.40 16.08
N PHE A 64 8.34 -7.49 16.32
CA PHE A 64 7.37 -7.81 15.27
C PHE A 64 7.34 -6.76 14.16
N GLU A 65 7.41 -5.47 14.49
CA GLU A 65 7.52 -4.42 13.48
C GLU A 65 8.78 -4.55 12.62
N ARG A 66 9.93 -4.90 13.22
CA ARG A 66 11.18 -5.11 12.48
C ARG A 66 11.12 -6.34 11.58
N GLN A 67 10.46 -7.42 12.01
CA GLN A 67 10.28 -8.61 11.16
C GLN A 67 9.25 -8.36 10.05
N GLY A 68 8.15 -7.63 10.34
CA GLY A 68 7.12 -7.29 9.36
C GLY A 68 7.60 -6.34 8.27
N ARG A 69 8.65 -5.55 8.52
CA ARG A 69 9.30 -4.68 7.49
C ARG A 69 10.28 -5.42 6.58
N LYS A 70 10.58 -6.70 6.83
CA LYS A 70 11.49 -7.47 5.96
C LYS A 70 10.78 -7.89 4.68
N VAL A 71 11.29 -7.39 3.56
CA VAL A 71 10.81 -7.75 2.22
C VAL A 71 11.08 -9.24 1.96
N GLY A 72 10.05 -10.00 1.61
CA GLY A 72 10.15 -11.42 1.22
C GLY A 72 9.72 -12.45 2.26
N LEU A 73 9.19 -12.03 3.43
CA LEU A 73 8.63 -12.95 4.42
C LEU A 73 7.16 -13.26 4.10
N LYS A 74 6.80 -14.56 3.99
CA LYS A 74 5.40 -14.96 3.70
C LYS A 74 4.51 -14.84 4.94
N GLU A 75 3.21 -14.64 4.74
CA GLU A 75 2.20 -14.45 5.80
C GLU A 75 2.23 -15.56 6.86
N TRP A 76 2.14 -16.82 6.43
CA TRP A 76 2.24 -17.97 7.34
C TRP A 76 3.58 -18.04 8.09
N GLN A 77 4.67 -17.47 7.51
CA GLN A 77 5.96 -17.39 8.19
C GLN A 77 5.97 -16.29 9.25
N PHE A 78 5.20 -15.20 9.06
CA PHE A 78 5.02 -14.16 10.06
C PHE A 78 4.14 -14.65 11.20
N PHE A 79 3.04 -15.33 10.89
CA PHE A 79 2.20 -16.00 11.88
C PHE A 79 3.02 -17.01 12.70
N GLN A 80 3.80 -17.86 12.02
CA GLN A 80 4.70 -18.80 12.69
C GLN A 80 5.72 -18.10 13.61
N ILE A 81 6.18 -16.89 13.28
CA ILE A 81 7.08 -16.13 14.17
C ILE A 81 6.33 -15.66 15.43
N ILE A 82 5.12 -15.11 15.26
CA ILE A 82 4.30 -14.62 16.37
C ILE A 82 3.93 -15.78 17.30
N ASP A 83 3.40 -16.86 16.75
CA ASP A 83 2.98 -18.04 17.48
C ASP A 83 4.17 -18.72 18.18
N ALA A 84 5.32 -18.85 17.51
CA ALA A 84 6.53 -19.40 18.13
C ALA A 84 7.01 -18.58 19.33
N ILE A 85 6.88 -17.25 19.28
CA ILE A 85 7.27 -16.34 20.37
C ILE A 85 6.21 -16.35 21.47
N HIS A 86 4.93 -16.43 21.14
CA HIS A 86 3.85 -16.55 22.11
C HIS A 86 3.99 -17.84 22.94
N VAL A 87 4.19 -19.00 22.28
CA VAL A 87 4.45 -20.27 22.97
C VAL A 87 5.74 -20.20 23.81
N LEU A 88 6.76 -19.46 23.36
CA LEU A 88 8.00 -19.30 24.13
C LEU A 88 7.74 -18.57 25.45
N PHE A 89 6.91 -17.53 25.41
CA PHE A 89 6.55 -16.71 26.57
C PHE A 89 5.65 -17.47 27.55
N LEU A 90 4.70 -18.28 27.04
CA LEU A 90 3.87 -19.17 27.85
C LEU A 90 4.70 -20.24 28.57
N VAL A 91 5.66 -20.87 27.88
CA VAL A 91 6.52 -21.92 28.49
C VAL A 91 7.54 -21.32 29.46
N ALA A 92 7.95 -20.08 29.24
CA ALA A 92 8.87 -19.34 30.11
C ALA A 92 8.18 -18.57 31.25
N ASP A 93 6.85 -18.61 31.33
CA ASP A 93 6.03 -17.93 32.35
C ASP A 93 6.39 -16.43 32.48
N VAL A 94 6.43 -15.74 31.34
CA VAL A 94 6.86 -14.33 31.30
C VAL A 94 5.69 -13.43 31.74
N PRO A 95 5.87 -12.51 32.72
CA PRO A 95 4.78 -11.70 33.26
C PRO A 95 4.11 -10.75 32.25
N CYS A 96 4.81 -10.35 31.19
CA CYS A 96 4.28 -9.45 30.19
C CYS A 96 3.43 -10.15 29.11
N THR A 97 3.27 -11.48 29.20
CA THR A 97 2.48 -12.25 28.23
C THR A 97 1.05 -11.73 28.16
N ASP A 98 0.42 -11.43 29.29
CA ASP A 98 -0.97 -10.93 29.31
C ASP A 98 -1.11 -9.46 28.88
N GLN A 99 0.01 -8.73 28.79
CA GLN A 99 0.04 -7.32 28.42
C GLN A 99 0.25 -7.11 26.91
N VAL A 100 0.63 -8.16 26.20
CA VAL A 100 0.80 -8.12 24.75
C VAL A 100 -0.51 -8.56 24.10
N ASP A 101 -1.03 -7.74 23.19
CA ASP A 101 -2.21 -8.09 22.41
C ASP A 101 -1.84 -9.08 21.30
N TRP A 102 -1.68 -10.35 21.68
CA TRP A 102 -1.33 -11.44 20.75
C TRP A 102 -2.39 -11.64 19.69
N ALA A 103 -3.66 -11.50 20.05
CA ALA A 103 -4.79 -11.58 19.13
C ALA A 103 -4.71 -10.50 18.04
N PHE A 104 -4.33 -9.26 18.40
CA PHE A 104 -4.06 -8.21 17.42
C PHE A 104 -2.90 -8.57 16.49
N TRP A 105 -1.80 -9.12 16.99
CA TRP A 105 -0.64 -9.47 16.15
C TRP A 105 -0.89 -10.69 15.26
N GLU A 106 -1.58 -11.71 15.76
CA GLU A 106 -2.05 -12.86 14.98
C GLU A 106 -3.05 -12.43 13.90
N ALA A 107 -4.00 -11.55 14.25
CA ALA A 107 -4.91 -10.94 13.27
C ALA A 107 -4.17 -10.01 12.28
N SER A 108 -3.06 -9.39 12.68
CA SER A 108 -2.20 -8.59 11.80
C SER A 108 -1.36 -9.45 10.86
N ALA A 109 -1.15 -10.73 11.19
CA ALA A 109 -0.49 -11.72 10.33
C ALA A 109 -1.44 -12.34 9.32
N ASN A 110 -2.74 -12.36 9.62
CA ASN A 110 -3.79 -12.67 8.68
C ASN A 110 -4.13 -11.41 7.88
N THR A 111 -3.60 -11.31 6.67
CA THR A 111 -4.18 -10.41 5.68
C THR A 111 -5.64 -10.87 5.46
N LEU A 112 -6.56 -9.90 5.53
CA LEU A 112 -8.00 -10.03 5.31
C LEU A 112 -8.34 -10.98 4.14
N ASP A 113 -9.52 -11.60 4.17
CA ASP A 113 -10.06 -12.51 3.14
C ASP A 113 -9.70 -12.05 1.70
N PRO A 114 -9.34 -12.93 0.75
CA PRO A 114 -9.02 -12.55 -0.63
C PRO A 114 -10.06 -11.66 -1.34
N ASP A 115 -11.31 -11.62 -0.88
CA ASP A 115 -12.36 -10.72 -1.36
C ASP A 115 -12.52 -9.41 -0.54
N HIS A 116 -11.66 -9.20 0.45
CA HIS A 116 -11.72 -8.04 1.31
C HIS A 116 -11.16 -6.79 0.61
N ALA A 117 -11.97 -5.73 0.59
CA ALA A 117 -11.80 -4.54 -0.24
C ALA A 117 -10.54 -3.65 0.03
N THR A 118 -9.56 -4.14 0.80
CA THR A 118 -8.39 -3.36 1.25
C THR A 118 -7.03 -3.99 0.90
N ILE A 119 -6.98 -5.18 0.28
CA ILE A 119 -5.71 -5.80 -0.16
C ILE A 119 -5.53 -5.63 -1.66
N ALA A 120 -4.34 -5.15 -2.06
CA ALA A 120 -3.92 -5.17 -3.46
C ALA A 120 -3.67 -6.62 -3.85
N ARG A 121 -4.40 -7.12 -4.85
CA ARG A 121 -4.31 -8.49 -5.36
C ARG A 121 -2.88 -8.91 -5.68
N GLU A 122 -2.26 -9.68 -4.80
CA GLU A 122 -1.16 -10.57 -5.15
C GLU A 122 -1.76 -11.94 -5.51
N HIS A 123 -2.37 -12.04 -6.70
CA HIS A 123 -2.53 -13.35 -7.31
C HIS A 123 -1.11 -13.91 -7.59
N PRO A 124 -0.80 -15.16 -7.22
CA PRO A 124 0.32 -15.84 -7.85
C PRO A 124 -0.03 -15.94 -9.33
N GLN A 125 0.60 -15.11 -10.15
CA GLN A 125 0.49 -15.22 -11.59
C GLN A 125 1.03 -16.61 -11.96
N PRO A 126 0.28 -17.51 -12.62
CA PRO A 126 0.95 -18.37 -13.58
C PRO A 126 1.72 -17.43 -14.50
N GLU A 127 2.96 -17.78 -14.89
CA GLU A 127 3.76 -16.97 -15.80
C GLU A 127 2.99 -16.75 -17.11
N THR A 128 2.12 -15.75 -17.12
CA THR A 128 1.39 -15.31 -18.29
C THR A 128 2.37 -14.43 -19.02
N PRO A 129 2.71 -14.74 -20.28
CA PRO A 129 3.53 -13.88 -21.09
C PRO A 129 2.95 -12.47 -21.03
N PHE A 130 3.76 -11.49 -20.63
CA PHE A 130 3.37 -10.09 -20.51
C PHE A 130 2.88 -9.54 -21.87
N LEU A 131 1.63 -9.77 -22.24
CA LEU A 131 0.95 -9.01 -23.27
C LEU A 131 0.33 -7.79 -22.58
N LYS A 132 1.14 -6.74 -22.46
CA LYS A 132 0.64 -5.37 -22.37
C LYS A 132 -0.14 -5.10 -23.67
N ASP A 133 -1.39 -5.54 -23.76
CA ASP A 133 -2.31 -5.17 -24.86
C ASP A 133 -2.70 -3.68 -24.78
N ARG A 134 -1.81 -2.80 -24.32
CA ARG A 134 -2.09 -1.37 -24.34
C ARG A 134 -2.34 -1.04 -25.82
N PRO A 135 -3.52 -0.52 -26.18
CA PRO A 135 -3.73 -0.10 -27.55
C PRO A 135 -2.58 0.83 -27.93
N LYS A 136 -1.92 0.54 -29.05
CA LYS A 136 -0.80 1.36 -29.53
C LYS A 136 -1.29 2.81 -29.60
N LYS A 137 -0.45 3.80 -29.25
CA LYS A 137 -0.85 5.23 -29.28
C LYS A 137 -1.49 5.64 -30.62
N SER A 138 -1.11 4.98 -31.72
CA SER A 138 -1.74 5.15 -33.04
C SER A 138 -3.20 4.70 -33.09
N SER A 139 -3.55 3.59 -32.44
CA SER A 139 -4.92 3.07 -32.35
C SER A 139 -5.83 4.04 -31.58
N LEU A 140 -5.35 4.62 -30.48
CA LEU A 140 -6.11 5.62 -29.72
C LEU A 140 -6.32 6.93 -30.49
N ARG A 141 -5.34 7.37 -31.28
CA ARG A 141 -5.52 8.53 -32.17
C ARG A 141 -6.63 8.31 -33.20
N GLY A 142 -6.72 7.12 -33.77
CA GLY A 142 -7.82 6.78 -34.70
C GLY A 142 -9.20 6.86 -34.03
N VAL A 143 -9.29 6.50 -32.75
CA VAL A 143 -10.53 6.66 -31.96
C VAL A 143 -10.86 8.12 -31.72
N GLU A 144 -9.87 8.92 -31.32
CA GLU A 144 -10.05 10.36 -31.09
C GLU A 144 -10.47 11.11 -32.35
N GLU A 145 -9.94 10.72 -33.51
CA GLU A 145 -10.30 11.30 -34.80
C GLU A 145 -11.72 10.91 -35.23
N LYS A 146 -12.08 9.63 -35.11
CA LYS A 146 -13.42 9.14 -35.44
C LYS A 146 -14.52 9.77 -34.56
N HIS A 147 -14.21 10.02 -33.29
CA HIS A 147 -15.15 10.56 -32.30
C HIS A 147 -14.83 12.01 -31.90
N ARG A 148 -14.23 12.79 -32.81
CA ARG A 148 -13.75 14.15 -32.50
C ARG A 148 -14.81 15.04 -31.86
N GLY A 149 -16.02 15.05 -32.42
CA GLY A 149 -17.13 15.87 -31.91
C GLY A 149 -17.55 15.51 -30.48
N LEU A 150 -17.43 14.24 -30.07
CA LEU A 150 -17.69 13.82 -28.70
C LEU A 150 -16.61 14.35 -27.75
N PHE A 151 -15.34 14.23 -28.12
CA PHE A 151 -14.23 14.70 -27.29
C PHE A 151 -14.20 16.22 -27.17
N GLU A 152 -14.59 16.96 -28.21
CA GLU A 152 -14.75 18.40 -28.15
C GLU A 152 -15.85 18.82 -27.16
N LYS A 153 -17.00 18.13 -27.18
CA LYS A 153 -18.07 18.33 -26.19
C LYS A 153 -17.61 17.99 -24.78
N LEU A 154 -16.90 16.87 -24.60
CA LEU A 154 -16.33 16.46 -23.31
C LEU A 154 -15.38 17.53 -22.75
N CYS A 155 -14.43 18.02 -23.55
CA CYS A 155 -13.51 19.06 -23.13
C CYS A 155 -14.23 20.37 -22.82
N THR A 156 -15.23 20.74 -23.63
CA THR A 156 -16.05 21.94 -23.41
C THR A 156 -16.78 21.87 -22.07
N GLU A 157 -17.48 20.77 -21.78
CA GLU A 157 -18.17 20.55 -20.50
C GLU A 157 -17.23 20.57 -19.29
N ILE A 158 -16.06 19.94 -19.40
CA ILE A 158 -15.05 19.93 -18.33
C ILE A 158 -14.55 21.35 -18.04
N ARG A 159 -14.28 22.14 -19.09
CA ARG A 159 -13.81 23.53 -18.96
C ARG A 159 -14.88 24.47 -18.44
N MET A 160 -16.12 24.36 -18.90
CA MET A 160 -17.24 25.17 -18.41
C MET A 160 -17.46 25.01 -16.90
N ARG A 161 -17.16 23.82 -16.36
CA ARG A 161 -17.28 23.51 -14.93
C ARG A 161 -16.03 23.86 -14.12
N GLY A 162 -15.00 24.44 -14.75
CA GLY A 162 -13.78 24.87 -14.06
C GLY A 162 -12.89 23.73 -13.57
N TYR A 163 -13.02 22.52 -14.13
CA TYR A 163 -12.12 21.42 -13.77
C TYR A 163 -10.68 21.67 -14.25
N SER A 164 -9.72 21.03 -13.58
CA SER A 164 -8.31 21.16 -13.95
C SER A 164 -8.01 20.54 -15.32
N ILE A 165 -7.02 21.07 -16.04
CA ILE A 165 -6.52 20.49 -17.30
C ILE A 165 -6.06 19.03 -17.14
N ARG A 166 -5.63 18.65 -15.93
CA ARG A 166 -5.23 17.28 -15.62
C ARG A 166 -6.45 16.34 -15.57
N THR A 167 -7.58 16.85 -15.09
CA THR A 167 -8.87 16.14 -15.12
C THR A 167 -9.36 15.97 -16.55
N GLU A 168 -9.25 17.03 -17.37
CA GLU A 168 -9.57 16.96 -18.82
C GLU A 168 -8.79 15.85 -19.52
N GLN A 169 -7.46 15.86 -19.37
CA GLN A 169 -6.60 14.84 -19.95
C GLN A 169 -6.96 13.43 -19.46
N ALA A 170 -7.16 13.26 -18.15
CA ALA A 170 -7.50 11.96 -17.59
C ALA A 170 -8.86 11.43 -18.11
N TYR A 171 -9.87 12.29 -18.16
CA TYR A 171 -11.22 11.89 -18.59
C TYR A 171 -11.25 11.57 -20.09
N ARG A 172 -10.57 12.38 -20.90
CA ARG A 172 -10.39 12.12 -22.33
C ARG A 172 -9.69 10.78 -22.57
N ASP A 173 -8.60 10.50 -21.86
CA ASP A 173 -7.87 9.23 -21.98
C ASP A 173 -8.74 8.03 -21.60
N TRP A 174 -9.53 8.12 -20.52
CA TRP A 174 -10.41 7.04 -20.09
C TRP A 174 -11.57 6.81 -21.06
N ALA A 175 -12.21 7.87 -21.55
CA ALA A 175 -13.25 7.77 -22.57
C ALA A 175 -12.71 7.15 -23.86
N CYS A 176 -11.52 7.55 -24.31
CA CYS A 176 -10.87 6.99 -25.50
C CYS A 176 -10.57 5.50 -25.34
N ARG A 177 -10.05 5.07 -24.19
CA ARG A 177 -9.79 3.65 -23.92
C ARG A 177 -11.07 2.81 -23.78
N PHE A 178 -12.15 3.40 -23.29
CA PHE A 178 -13.45 2.73 -23.22
C PHE A 178 -14.03 2.51 -24.62
N ILE A 179 -13.98 3.53 -25.48
CA ILE A 179 -14.44 3.41 -26.87
C ILE A 179 -13.60 2.38 -27.63
N ALA A 180 -12.28 2.41 -27.45
CA ALA A 180 -11.37 1.45 -28.06
C ALA A 180 -11.62 0.00 -27.60
N PHE A 181 -12.10 -0.19 -26.37
CA PHE A 181 -12.45 -1.50 -25.84
C PHE A 181 -13.74 -2.06 -26.44
N ASN A 182 -14.69 -1.19 -26.82
CA ASN A 182 -15.95 -1.57 -27.45
C ASN A 182 -15.87 -1.41 -28.98
N ASP A 183 -14.76 -1.81 -29.59
CA ASP A 183 -14.55 -1.82 -31.04
C ASP A 183 -14.86 -0.50 -31.78
N ASN A 184 -14.61 0.64 -31.12
CA ASN A 184 -14.88 1.98 -31.63
C ASN A 184 -16.36 2.25 -31.95
N GLN A 185 -17.27 1.55 -31.28
CA GLN A 185 -18.69 1.88 -31.28
C GLN A 185 -18.96 3.23 -30.63
N ASP A 186 -20.07 3.84 -31.02
CA ASP A 186 -20.49 5.13 -30.49
C ASP A 186 -20.96 4.97 -29.03
N PRO A 187 -20.40 5.73 -28.06
CA PRO A 187 -20.86 5.69 -26.67
C PRO A 187 -22.35 5.95 -26.45
N SER A 188 -23.04 6.58 -27.40
CA SER A 188 -24.49 6.79 -27.31
C SER A 188 -25.32 5.51 -27.44
N VAL A 189 -24.78 4.46 -28.06
CA VAL A 189 -25.44 3.14 -28.17
C VAL A 189 -24.99 2.14 -27.10
N LEU A 190 -23.96 2.51 -26.33
CA LEU A 190 -23.43 1.73 -25.22
C LEU A 190 -24.11 2.16 -23.91
N GLY A 191 -24.10 1.31 -22.90
CA GLY A 191 -24.79 1.58 -21.64
C GLY A 191 -24.06 1.01 -20.42
N ALA A 192 -24.85 0.75 -19.37
CA ALA A 192 -24.33 0.31 -18.08
C ALA A 192 -23.62 -1.05 -18.16
N ALA A 193 -24.05 -1.94 -19.06
CA ALA A 193 -23.48 -3.26 -19.25
C ALA A 193 -22.04 -3.17 -19.78
N GLU A 194 -21.81 -2.36 -20.80
CA GLU A 194 -20.50 -2.17 -21.44
C GLU A 194 -19.54 -1.44 -20.50
N VAL A 195 -20.04 -0.47 -19.74
CA VAL A 195 -19.25 0.21 -18.69
C VAL A 195 -18.83 -0.79 -17.61
N THR A 196 -19.75 -1.66 -17.17
CA THR A 196 -19.44 -2.71 -16.19
C THR A 196 -18.41 -3.70 -16.72
N ALA A 197 -18.59 -4.18 -17.96
CA ALA A 197 -17.66 -5.08 -18.62
C ALA A 197 -16.26 -4.46 -18.78
N TYR A 198 -16.19 -3.17 -19.14
CA TYR A 198 -14.92 -2.45 -19.23
C TYR A 198 -14.21 -2.35 -17.88
N LEU A 199 -14.94 -1.95 -16.82
CA LEU A 199 -14.37 -1.85 -15.48
C LEU A 199 -13.92 -3.21 -14.93
N GLN A 200 -14.66 -4.28 -15.20
CA GLN A 200 -14.27 -5.65 -14.89
C GLN A 200 -13.01 -6.06 -15.66
N HIS A 201 -12.93 -5.74 -16.96
CA HIS A 201 -11.75 -5.99 -17.78
C HIS A 201 -10.51 -5.26 -17.22
N LEU A 202 -10.64 -4.02 -16.74
CA LEU A 202 -9.53 -3.31 -16.09
C LEU A 202 -9.03 -4.05 -14.83
N VAL A 203 -9.92 -4.65 -14.06
CA VAL A 203 -9.57 -5.33 -12.81
C VAL A 203 -9.03 -6.74 -13.07
N VAL A 204 -9.68 -7.52 -13.95
CA VAL A 204 -9.35 -8.94 -14.20
C VAL A 204 -8.19 -9.09 -15.19
N ARG A 205 -8.21 -8.34 -16.31
CA ARG A 205 -7.20 -8.49 -17.37
C ARG A 205 -6.03 -7.52 -17.23
N ARG A 206 -6.27 -6.32 -16.71
CA ARG A 206 -5.22 -5.29 -16.57
C ARG A 206 -4.65 -5.17 -15.16
N ASN A 207 -5.22 -5.85 -14.17
CA ASN A 207 -4.84 -5.80 -12.77
C ASN A 207 -4.62 -4.36 -12.27
N VAL A 208 -5.52 -3.42 -12.63
CA VAL A 208 -5.37 -2.02 -12.22
C VAL A 208 -5.66 -1.85 -10.73
N ALA A 209 -5.00 -0.88 -10.10
CA ALA A 209 -5.30 -0.50 -8.73
C ALA A 209 -6.73 0.04 -8.61
N ALA A 210 -7.36 -0.15 -7.45
CA ALA A 210 -8.73 0.30 -7.18
C ALA A 210 -8.91 1.83 -7.35
N SER A 211 -7.89 2.63 -7.05
CA SER A 211 -7.89 4.07 -7.32
C SER A 211 -7.91 4.42 -8.81
N THR A 212 -7.27 3.59 -9.65
CA THR A 212 -7.27 3.73 -11.11
C THR A 212 -8.64 3.35 -11.68
N GLN A 213 -9.27 2.28 -11.18
CA GLN A 213 -10.64 1.91 -11.53
C GLN A 213 -11.63 3.02 -11.16
N GLY A 214 -11.48 3.62 -9.97
CA GLY A 214 -12.32 4.74 -9.52
C GLY A 214 -12.21 5.98 -10.41
N GLN A 215 -11.01 6.29 -10.93
CA GLN A 215 -10.82 7.37 -11.91
C GLN A 215 -11.50 7.05 -13.24
N ALA A 216 -11.40 5.81 -13.72
CA ALA A 216 -12.08 5.38 -14.94
C ALA A 216 -13.61 5.47 -14.79
N LEU A 217 -14.17 4.98 -13.67
CA LEU A 217 -15.60 5.09 -13.37
C LEU A 217 -16.05 6.57 -13.34
N SER A 218 -15.30 7.44 -12.66
CA SER A 218 -15.63 8.86 -12.56
C SER A 218 -15.67 9.55 -13.92
N ALA A 219 -14.73 9.20 -14.81
CA ALA A 219 -14.69 9.71 -16.17
C ALA A 219 -15.90 9.23 -17.01
N LEU A 220 -16.28 7.96 -16.88
CA LEU A 220 -17.41 7.39 -17.64
C LEU A 220 -18.75 7.91 -17.13
N VAL A 221 -18.95 7.99 -15.80
CA VAL A 221 -20.16 8.61 -15.23
C VAL A 221 -20.30 10.05 -15.68
N PHE A 222 -19.19 10.80 -15.74
CA PHE A 222 -19.19 12.17 -16.28
C PHE A 222 -19.56 12.22 -17.76
N LEU A 223 -18.96 11.35 -18.58
CA LEU A 223 -19.25 11.28 -20.02
C LEU A 223 -20.75 11.04 -20.26
N TYR A 224 -21.33 10.03 -19.61
CA TYR A 224 -22.73 9.68 -19.83
C TYR A 224 -23.70 10.68 -19.22
N GLY A 225 -23.45 11.14 -17.99
CA GLY A 225 -24.36 12.05 -17.31
C GLY A 225 -24.31 13.49 -17.85
N GLN A 226 -23.13 14.01 -18.18
CA GLN A 226 -22.94 15.43 -18.50
C GLN A 226 -22.71 15.71 -19.98
N VAL A 227 -22.15 14.77 -20.75
CA VAL A 227 -21.86 14.99 -22.18
C VAL A 227 -22.93 14.36 -23.06
N LEU A 228 -23.33 13.12 -22.77
CA LEU A 228 -24.33 12.39 -23.53
C LEU A 228 -25.76 12.61 -23.03
N CYS A 229 -25.93 13.25 -21.86
CA CYS A 229 -27.22 13.46 -21.19
C CYS A 229 -28.03 12.15 -21.03
N HIS A 230 -27.35 11.01 -20.97
CA HIS A 230 -27.92 9.68 -20.84
C HIS A 230 -27.31 9.02 -19.61
N PRO A 231 -27.81 9.34 -18.40
CA PRO A 231 -27.21 8.84 -17.16
C PRO A 231 -27.24 7.32 -17.15
N LEU A 232 -26.07 6.71 -16.93
CA LEU A 232 -25.99 5.31 -16.54
C LEU A 232 -26.74 5.22 -15.21
N GLY A 233 -27.80 4.41 -15.14
CA GLY A 233 -28.60 4.24 -13.92
C GLY A 233 -27.80 3.63 -12.76
N GLU A 234 -28.37 2.68 -12.03
CA GLU A 234 -27.62 1.98 -10.98
C GLU A 234 -26.60 1.02 -11.60
N LEU A 235 -25.42 1.55 -11.90
CA LEU A 235 -24.18 0.80 -11.96
C LEU A 235 -24.02 0.18 -10.56
N GLY A 236 -24.20 -1.15 -10.43
CA GLY A 236 -24.29 -1.87 -9.14
C GLY A 236 -23.13 -1.62 -8.16
N THR A 237 -22.97 -2.43 -7.11
CA THR A 237 -21.99 -2.20 -6.03
C THR A 237 -20.52 -2.25 -6.49
N PHE A 238 -20.06 -1.23 -7.22
CA PHE A 238 -18.66 -0.95 -7.44
C PHE A 238 -18.13 -0.44 -6.10
N ALA A 239 -17.56 -1.35 -5.32
CA ALA A 239 -16.99 -1.05 -4.01
C ALA A 239 -16.11 0.19 -4.11
N ARG A 240 -16.58 1.30 -3.53
CA ARG A 240 -15.82 2.54 -3.45
C ARG A 240 -14.51 2.19 -2.76
N SER A 241 -13.40 2.25 -3.52
CA SER A 241 -12.07 1.92 -3.02
C SER A 241 -11.84 2.65 -1.70
N LYS A 242 -11.79 1.90 -0.58
CA LYS A 242 -11.26 2.44 0.67
C LYS A 242 -9.80 2.76 0.38
N GLN A 243 -9.44 4.04 0.39
CA GLN A 243 -8.03 4.41 0.24
C GLN A 243 -7.28 3.88 1.46
N PRO A 244 -6.29 2.98 1.29
CA PRO A 244 -5.38 2.69 2.38
C PRO A 244 -4.65 3.99 2.71
N ARG A 245 -4.87 4.52 3.91
CA ARG A 245 -4.14 5.69 4.42
C ARG A 245 -2.68 5.25 4.60
N ARG A 246 -1.84 5.51 3.60
CA ARG A 246 -0.40 5.32 3.75
C ARG A 246 0.07 6.29 4.82
N LEU A 247 0.67 5.77 5.89
CA LEU A 247 1.36 6.59 6.87
C LEU A 247 2.42 7.41 6.11
N PRO A 248 2.44 8.74 6.26
CA PRO A 248 3.42 9.57 5.58
C PRO A 248 4.82 9.16 6.04
N VAL A 249 5.63 8.65 5.12
CA VAL A 249 7.05 8.43 5.36
C VAL A 249 7.71 9.79 5.35
N VAL A 250 8.06 10.28 6.54
CA VAL A 250 8.79 11.55 6.71
C VAL A 250 10.29 11.27 6.77
N LEU A 251 11.07 12.06 6.03
CA LEU A 251 12.52 12.02 6.12
C LEU A 251 12.96 12.61 7.47
N SER A 252 13.98 12.01 8.08
CA SER A 252 14.64 12.56 9.25
C SER A 252 15.44 13.81 8.89
N ARG A 253 15.73 14.66 9.89
CA ARG A 253 16.56 15.87 9.70
C ARG A 253 17.93 15.57 9.08
N LYS A 254 18.52 14.41 9.40
CA LYS A 254 19.82 13.99 8.85
C LYS A 254 19.72 13.65 7.36
N GLU A 255 18.66 12.97 6.95
CA GLU A 255 18.42 12.62 5.55
C GLU A 255 18.12 13.88 4.71
N ILE A 256 17.39 14.85 5.27
CA ILE A 256 17.13 16.13 4.60
C ILE A 256 18.43 16.93 4.42
N ALA A 257 19.29 16.97 5.44
CA ALA A 257 20.60 17.62 5.31
C ALA A 257 21.47 16.97 4.23
N ALA A 258 21.49 15.63 4.17
CA ALA A 258 22.19 14.89 3.12
C ALA A 258 21.59 15.16 1.73
N LEU A 259 20.26 15.27 1.61
CA LEU A 259 19.58 15.61 0.37
C LEU A 259 19.95 17.02 -0.11
N PHE A 260 19.90 18.02 0.77
CA PHE A 260 20.24 19.40 0.40
C PHE A 260 21.71 19.59 0.04
N ALA A 261 22.62 18.80 0.63
CA ALA A 261 24.03 18.82 0.26
C ALA A 261 24.27 18.37 -1.20
N GLN A 262 23.36 17.60 -1.79
CA GLN A 262 23.44 17.10 -3.17
C GLN A 262 22.68 17.96 -4.18
N LEU A 263 21.91 18.96 -3.74
CA LEU A 263 21.12 19.82 -4.60
C LEU A 263 21.79 21.19 -4.76
N SER A 264 21.77 21.71 -5.98
CA SER A 264 22.31 23.04 -6.31
C SER A 264 21.33 23.87 -7.17
N GLY A 265 21.55 25.19 -7.19
CA GLY A 265 20.77 26.13 -8.01
C GLY A 265 19.26 26.11 -7.72
N THR A 266 18.45 26.15 -8.78
CA THR A 266 16.98 26.22 -8.69
C THR A 266 16.36 25.03 -7.96
N GLN A 267 16.91 23.82 -8.12
CA GLN A 267 16.39 22.63 -7.47
C GLN A 267 16.56 22.70 -5.94
N HIS A 268 17.69 23.24 -5.49
CA HIS A 268 17.93 23.49 -4.07
C HIS A 268 16.91 24.48 -3.51
N LEU A 269 16.71 25.62 -4.19
CA LEU A 269 15.73 26.64 -3.78
C LEU A 269 14.32 26.06 -3.68
N MET A 270 13.88 25.32 -4.70
CA MET A 270 12.56 24.67 -4.71
C MET A 270 12.41 23.68 -3.56
N ALA A 271 13.42 22.82 -3.34
CA ALA A 271 13.38 21.84 -2.27
C ALA A 271 13.39 22.51 -0.88
N ALA A 272 14.13 23.60 -0.71
CA ALA A 272 14.15 24.41 0.51
C ALA A 272 12.80 25.10 0.77
N LEU A 273 12.15 25.65 -0.25
CA LEU A 273 10.81 26.25 -0.15
C LEU A 273 9.75 25.21 0.23
N LEU A 274 9.75 24.05 -0.44
CA LEU A 274 8.83 22.95 -0.14
C LEU A 274 9.00 22.45 1.30
N TYR A 275 10.24 22.27 1.76
CA TYR A 275 10.53 21.82 3.12
C TYR A 275 10.24 22.89 4.18
N GLY A 276 10.66 24.14 3.95
CA GLY A 276 10.58 25.22 4.94
C GLY A 276 9.17 25.77 5.14
N THR A 277 8.33 25.74 4.11
CA THR A 277 6.95 26.27 4.17
C THR A 277 5.88 25.18 4.21
N GLY A 278 6.23 23.94 3.85
CA GLY A 278 5.27 22.84 3.71
C GLY A 278 4.33 22.97 2.50
N MET A 279 4.62 23.86 1.55
CA MET A 279 3.80 24.06 0.36
C MET A 279 3.83 22.83 -0.55
N ARG A 280 2.78 22.65 -1.36
CA ARG A 280 2.70 21.56 -2.36
C ARG A 280 3.58 21.87 -3.57
N LEU A 281 4.01 20.83 -4.28
CA LEU A 281 4.82 20.97 -5.49
C LEU A 281 4.23 21.97 -6.51
N MET A 282 2.92 21.90 -6.74
CA MET A 282 2.25 22.80 -7.69
C MET A 282 2.13 24.23 -7.18
N GLU A 283 2.15 24.45 -5.86
CA GLU A 283 2.15 25.79 -5.26
C GLU A 283 3.54 26.41 -5.46
N CYS A 284 4.62 25.66 -5.18
CA CYS A 284 5.99 26.09 -5.45
C CYS A 284 6.23 26.41 -6.93
N LEU A 285 5.70 25.61 -7.85
CA LEU A 285 5.86 25.82 -9.30
C LEU A 285 5.05 27.01 -9.84
N ARG A 286 4.04 27.48 -9.12
CA ARG A 286 3.17 28.59 -9.53
C ARG A 286 3.45 29.88 -8.77
N LEU A 287 4.42 29.86 -7.86
CA LEU A 287 4.81 31.00 -7.06
C LEU A 287 5.25 32.16 -7.95
N ARG A 288 4.66 33.34 -7.74
CA ARG A 288 4.99 34.58 -8.44
C ARG A 288 5.81 35.47 -7.52
N VAL A 289 6.56 36.41 -8.11
CA VAL A 289 7.35 37.39 -7.33
C VAL A 289 6.47 38.19 -6.37
N GLN A 290 5.22 38.46 -6.74
CA GLN A 290 4.23 39.15 -5.89
C GLN A 290 3.79 38.33 -4.67
N ASP A 291 3.96 37.01 -4.70
CA ASP A 291 3.59 36.13 -3.58
C ASP A 291 4.69 36.07 -2.50
N VAL A 292 5.88 36.64 -2.77
CA VAL A 292 7.03 36.62 -1.87
C VAL A 292 7.17 37.97 -1.18
N ASP A 293 6.79 38.01 0.09
CA ASP A 293 7.03 39.18 0.95
C ASP A 293 8.38 39.03 1.67
N SER A 294 9.35 39.84 1.27
CA SER A 294 10.68 39.90 1.88
C SER A 294 10.78 40.87 3.07
N GLN A 295 9.73 41.66 3.33
CA GLN A 295 9.73 42.71 4.36
C GLN A 295 9.08 42.25 5.67
N TYR A 296 8.23 41.21 5.63
CA TYR A 296 7.61 40.61 6.82
C TYR A 296 8.54 39.63 7.57
N ASN A 297 9.73 40.08 7.98
CA ASN A 297 10.56 39.32 8.93
C ASN A 297 10.10 39.64 10.36
N LYS A 298 9.33 38.74 10.98
CA LYS A 298 8.98 38.81 12.41
C LYS A 298 10.25 39.02 13.22
N HIS A 299 10.42 40.21 13.77
CA HIS A 299 11.32 40.47 14.89
C HIS A 299 10.90 39.54 16.03
N ARG A 300 11.56 38.38 16.14
CA ARG A 300 11.67 37.69 17.42
C ARG A 300 12.64 38.52 18.24
N HIS A 301 12.09 39.36 19.12
CA HIS A 301 12.85 40.01 20.18
C HIS A 301 13.53 38.95 21.08
N PRO A 302 14.68 39.31 21.69
CA PRO A 302 15.53 38.43 22.49
C PRO A 302 14.84 37.88 23.73
#